data_AF-A0A9X0YWV1-F1
#
_entry.id   AF-A0A9X0YWV1-F1
#
_cell.length_a   1.000
_cell.length_b   1.000
_cell.length_c   1.000
_cell.angle_alpha   90.00
_cell.angle_beta   90.00
_cell.angle_gamma   90.00
#
_symmetry.space_group_name_H-M   'P 1'
#
loop_
_entity.id
_entity.type
_entity.pdbx_description
1 polymer ?
#
loop_
_entity_poly.entity_id
_entity_poly.type
_entity_poly.pdbx_seq_one_letter_code
_entity_poly.pdbx_strand_id
1 'polypeptide(L)'
;MKRDNETGKSDNESSAKAKRKRVVISLFMIIIVGVGLRYIYFEYEIYIAKEKVSNLFESMDEEEILEVKPSKIKDSLSQAQINDALQAIDNINTSGEEEEMIVFALQSFVFFAQYKLNEREGKLDSTEYSNQDVEEEQKAEEFQPNEDDVLSNYNDVENRDILEEFIEIAGENGKNNESEIRVVKDKGKGGVIIYDLKSRYDQNANQGWIDVSPDLSYYDPSEDEVQDIFSNAPQQCGYMSQDETQGFYKLNECRTHWEYHLLPIDKSKLP
;
A
#
# COMPACT_ATOMS: atom_id res chain seq x y z
N MET A 1 -32.56 3.17 99.18
CA MET A 1 -33.57 2.16 99.57
C MET A 1 -34.24 1.67 98.29
N LYS A 2 -34.45 0.35 98.20
CA LYS A 2 -34.94 -0.45 97.07
C LYS A 2 -33.90 -1.00 96.10
N ARG A 3 -34.23 -2.22 95.71
CA ARG A 3 -33.48 -3.41 95.32
C ARG A 3 -34.35 -4.05 94.22
N ASP A 4 -33.73 -4.82 93.33
CA ASP A 4 -34.33 -5.85 92.47
C ASP A 4 -35.22 -5.33 91.31
N ASN A 5 -35.34 -5.93 90.13
CA ASN A 5 -34.81 -7.16 89.52
C ASN A 5 -35.11 -7.13 88.00
N GLU A 6 -34.30 -7.85 87.20
CA GLU A 6 -34.65 -8.70 86.03
C GLU A 6 -35.49 -8.13 84.85
N THR A 7 -35.39 -8.55 83.58
CA THR A 7 -34.58 -9.46 82.75
C THR A 7 -34.98 -9.16 81.29
N GLY A 8 -34.13 -9.47 80.30
CA GLY A 8 -34.61 -9.60 78.90
C GLY A 8 -33.56 -9.47 77.80
N LYS A 9 -32.95 -10.61 77.45
CA LYS A 9 -32.40 -11.06 76.14
C LYS A 9 -32.15 -10.01 75.05
N SER A 10 -30.90 -9.89 74.58
CA SER A 10 -30.30 -10.67 73.46
C SER A 10 -30.88 -10.27 72.09
N ASP A 11 -30.08 -9.59 71.26
CA ASP A 11 -29.54 -10.20 70.03
C ASP A 11 -28.59 -9.24 69.29
N ASN A 12 -27.37 -9.73 69.08
CA ASN A 12 -26.43 -9.47 67.99
C ASN A 12 -25.94 -8.05 67.70
N GLU A 13 -24.82 -7.74 68.35
CA GLU A 13 -23.72 -7.04 67.70
C GLU A 13 -23.15 -7.92 66.57
N SER A 14 -23.32 -7.49 65.31
CA SER A 14 -22.52 -7.99 64.20
C SER A 14 -22.14 -6.82 63.30
N SER A 15 -20.90 -6.38 63.50
CA SER A 15 -20.16 -5.56 62.55
C SER A 15 -20.17 -6.22 61.17
N ALA A 16 -20.72 -5.53 60.18
CA ALA A 16 -20.61 -5.93 58.77
C ALA A 16 -20.29 -4.71 57.89
N LYS A 17 -19.15 -4.07 58.18
CA LYS A 17 -18.38 -3.38 57.16
C LYS A 17 -17.62 -4.48 56.40
N ALA A 18 -18.10 -4.91 55.23
CA ALA A 18 -17.23 -5.31 54.12
C ALA A 18 -18.01 -5.68 52.84
N LYS A 19 -17.38 -5.34 51.71
CA LYS A 19 -17.51 -5.90 50.35
C LYS A 19 -18.58 -5.31 49.42
N ARG A 20 -18.39 -4.05 49.03
CA ARG A 20 -18.52 -3.69 47.61
C ARG A 20 -17.24 -4.12 46.88
N LYS A 21 -17.12 -5.40 46.52
CA LYS A 21 -16.22 -5.80 45.42
C LYS A 21 -16.99 -5.55 44.14
N ARG A 22 -16.87 -4.33 43.61
CA ARG A 22 -17.44 -3.95 42.32
C ARG A 22 -16.70 -4.70 41.21
N VAL A 23 -17.52 -5.24 40.32
CA VAL A 23 -17.23 -5.77 38.99
C VAL A 23 -16.20 -4.90 38.25
N VAL A 24 -14.97 -5.38 38.14
CA VAL A 24 -13.96 -4.83 37.19
C VAL A 24 -13.38 -5.96 36.30
N ILE A 25 -13.62 -7.22 36.65
CA ILE A 25 -13.11 -8.38 35.88
C ILE A 25 -13.96 -8.68 34.62
N SER A 26 -15.19 -8.16 34.53
CA SER A 26 -16.10 -8.49 33.42
C SER A 26 -15.76 -7.77 32.11
N LEU A 27 -15.18 -6.57 32.15
CA LEU A 27 -14.88 -5.78 30.94
C LEU A 27 -13.58 -6.25 30.26
N PHE A 28 -12.56 -6.61 31.05
CA PHE A 28 -11.31 -7.16 30.51
C PHE A 28 -11.51 -8.54 29.84
N MET A 29 -12.36 -9.41 30.39
CA MET A 29 -12.67 -10.70 29.74
C MET A 29 -13.44 -10.51 28.44
N ILE A 30 -14.37 -9.53 28.36
CA ILE A 30 -15.08 -9.21 27.11
C ILE A 30 -14.13 -8.63 26.06
N ILE A 31 -13.19 -7.78 26.46
CA ILE A 31 -12.18 -7.21 25.55
C ILE A 31 -11.21 -8.29 25.06
N ILE A 32 -10.71 -9.18 25.94
CA ILE A 32 -9.80 -10.26 25.55
C ILE A 32 -10.51 -11.27 24.63
N VAL A 33 -11.76 -11.64 24.94
CA VAL A 33 -12.56 -12.53 24.07
C VAL A 33 -12.89 -11.84 22.74
N GLY A 34 -13.21 -10.55 22.74
CA GLY A 34 -13.48 -9.78 21.53
C GLY A 34 -12.25 -9.65 20.62
N VAL A 35 -11.09 -9.36 21.18
CA VAL A 35 -9.81 -9.29 20.44
C VAL A 35 -9.40 -10.68 19.93
N GLY A 36 -9.54 -11.72 20.75
CA GLY A 36 -9.26 -13.10 20.35
C GLY A 36 -10.19 -13.61 19.24
N LEU A 37 -11.49 -13.31 19.30
CA LEU A 37 -12.44 -13.66 18.25
C LEU A 37 -12.18 -12.88 16.95
N ARG A 38 -11.81 -11.60 17.05
CA ARG A 38 -11.42 -10.79 15.88
C ARG A 38 -10.17 -11.37 15.20
N TYR A 39 -9.17 -11.75 15.97
CA TYR A 39 -7.94 -12.36 15.45
C TYR A 39 -8.20 -13.72 14.78
N ILE A 40 -9.02 -14.59 15.40
CA ILE A 40 -9.41 -15.89 14.81
C ILE A 40 -10.20 -15.70 13.51
N TYR A 41 -11.08 -14.70 13.48
CA TYR A 41 -11.90 -14.41 12.30
C TYR A 41 -11.04 -13.87 11.14
N PHE A 42 -10.07 -13.02 11.44
CA PHE A 42 -9.13 -12.48 10.47
C PHE A 42 -8.22 -13.55 9.84
N GLU A 43 -7.63 -14.43 10.66
CA GLU A 43 -6.83 -15.58 10.18
C GLU A 43 -7.67 -16.52 9.29
N TYR A 44 -8.96 -16.67 9.60
CA TYR A 44 -9.89 -17.47 8.81
C TYR A 44 -10.19 -16.87 7.43
N GLU A 45 -10.39 -15.55 7.35
CA GLU A 45 -10.60 -14.84 6.07
C GLU A 45 -9.35 -14.90 5.19
N ILE A 46 -8.16 -14.68 5.77
CA ILE A 46 -6.88 -14.85 5.07
C ILE A 46 -6.72 -16.28 4.56
N TYR A 47 -7.02 -17.29 5.38
CA TYR A 47 -6.90 -18.69 4.98
C TYR A 47 -7.78 -19.00 3.75
N ILE A 48 -9.04 -18.56 3.76
CA ILE A 48 -9.95 -18.75 2.62
C ILE A 48 -9.41 -18.06 1.36
N ALA A 49 -8.92 -16.82 1.50
CA ALA A 49 -8.39 -16.09 0.37
C ALA A 49 -7.13 -16.75 -0.20
N LYS A 50 -6.19 -17.18 0.65
CA LYS A 50 -5.00 -17.94 0.25
C LYS A 50 -5.37 -19.22 -0.50
N GLU A 51 -6.33 -19.98 0.01
CA GLU A 51 -6.81 -21.21 -0.63
C GLU A 51 -7.39 -20.93 -2.02
N LYS A 52 -8.23 -19.90 -2.16
CA LYS A 52 -8.83 -19.54 -3.45
C LYS A 52 -7.80 -19.03 -4.46
N VAL A 53 -6.84 -18.22 -4.01
CA VAL A 53 -5.74 -17.71 -4.85
C VAL A 53 -4.82 -18.84 -5.29
N SER A 54 -4.38 -19.71 -4.38
CA SER A 54 -3.56 -20.88 -4.71
C SER A 54 -4.27 -21.80 -5.70
N ASN A 55 -5.59 -21.93 -5.59
CA ASN A 55 -6.40 -22.71 -6.51
C ASN A 55 -6.45 -22.19 -7.95
N LEU A 56 -5.98 -20.97 -8.23
CA LEU A 56 -5.85 -20.46 -9.60
C LEU A 56 -4.64 -21.06 -10.35
N PHE A 57 -3.70 -21.67 -9.62
CA PHE A 57 -2.40 -22.09 -10.13
C PHE A 57 -2.19 -23.61 -10.09
N GLU A 58 -1.36 -24.14 -10.99
CA GLU A 58 -1.07 -25.58 -11.04
C GLU A 58 -0.22 -26.04 -9.86
N SER A 59 0.73 -25.22 -9.44
CA SER A 59 1.47 -25.33 -8.20
C SER A 59 1.64 -23.93 -7.60
N MET A 60 1.27 -23.79 -6.34
CA MET A 60 1.56 -22.62 -5.52
C MET A 60 1.71 -23.13 -4.10
N ASP A 61 2.94 -23.23 -3.61
CA ASP A 61 3.20 -23.50 -2.20
C ASP A 61 3.21 -22.20 -1.38
N GLU A 62 3.15 -22.31 -0.05
CA GLU A 62 3.09 -21.13 0.84
C GLU A 62 4.38 -20.29 0.78
N GLU A 63 5.51 -20.86 0.36
CA GLU A 63 6.79 -20.14 0.19
C GLU A 63 6.83 -19.35 -1.14
N GLU A 64 6.26 -19.89 -2.22
CA GLU A 64 6.12 -19.22 -3.53
C GLU A 64 5.24 -17.96 -3.48
N ILE A 65 4.31 -17.89 -2.51
CA ILE A 65 3.49 -16.68 -2.24
C ILE A 65 4.36 -15.49 -1.81
N LEU A 66 5.45 -15.74 -1.10
CA LEU A 66 6.38 -14.71 -0.62
C LEU A 66 7.44 -14.33 -1.66
N GLU A 67 7.73 -15.22 -2.62
CA GLU A 67 8.77 -15.01 -3.64
C GLU A 67 8.25 -14.52 -5.01
N VAL A 68 6.92 -14.34 -5.17
CA VAL A 68 6.27 -13.78 -6.37
C VAL A 68 6.68 -14.51 -7.67
N LYS A 69 6.70 -15.84 -7.66
CA LYS A 69 7.00 -16.65 -8.86
C LYS A 69 5.96 -17.76 -9.09
N PRO A 70 4.72 -17.42 -9.46
CA PRO A 70 3.77 -18.45 -9.84
C PRO A 70 4.18 -19.11 -11.16
N SER A 71 4.21 -20.45 -11.17
CA SER A 71 4.75 -21.25 -12.27
C SER A 71 3.82 -21.30 -13.50
N LYS A 72 2.50 -21.45 -13.30
CA LYS A 72 1.47 -21.51 -14.36
C LYS A 72 0.04 -21.46 -13.79
N ILE A 73 -0.91 -20.83 -14.50
CA ILE A 73 -2.34 -20.94 -14.17
C ILE A 73 -2.90 -22.31 -14.55
N LYS A 74 -3.94 -22.79 -13.85
CA LYS A 74 -4.62 -24.03 -14.23
C LYS A 74 -5.25 -23.90 -15.62
N ASP A 75 -5.11 -24.92 -16.45
CA ASP A 75 -5.79 -24.97 -17.76
C ASP A 75 -7.33 -24.88 -17.63
N SER A 76 -7.90 -25.31 -16.50
CA SER A 76 -9.33 -25.20 -16.19
C SER A 76 -9.75 -23.86 -15.59
N LEU A 77 -8.82 -22.93 -15.35
CA LEU A 77 -9.11 -21.63 -14.75
C LEU A 77 -10.18 -20.89 -15.55
N SER A 78 -11.18 -20.35 -14.87
CA SER A 78 -12.25 -19.54 -15.45
C SER A 78 -12.32 -18.16 -14.79
N GLN A 79 -12.93 -17.19 -15.48
CA GLN A 79 -13.18 -15.86 -14.92
C GLN A 79 -13.96 -15.92 -13.60
N ALA A 80 -14.88 -16.88 -13.45
CA ALA A 80 -15.65 -17.04 -12.22
C ALA A 80 -14.78 -17.39 -11.02
N GLN A 81 -13.71 -18.18 -11.20
CA GLN A 81 -12.78 -18.53 -10.14
C GLN A 81 -11.88 -17.36 -9.76
N ILE A 82 -11.51 -16.51 -10.73
CA ILE A 82 -10.81 -15.25 -10.47
C ILE A 82 -11.67 -14.32 -9.62
N ASN A 83 -12.92 -14.12 -10.01
CA ASN A 83 -13.86 -13.26 -9.28
C ASN A 83 -14.13 -13.79 -7.86
N ASP A 84 -14.24 -15.12 -7.70
CA ASP A 84 -14.42 -15.76 -6.40
C ASP A 84 -13.19 -15.59 -5.48
N ALA A 85 -11.97 -15.57 -6.04
CA ALA A 85 -10.76 -15.27 -5.30
C ALA A 85 -10.68 -13.79 -4.90
N LEU A 86 -11.01 -12.86 -5.81
CA LEU A 86 -11.08 -11.42 -5.50
C LEU A 86 -12.07 -11.14 -4.37
N GLN A 87 -13.28 -11.70 -4.46
CA GLN A 87 -14.30 -11.52 -3.44
C GLN A 87 -13.84 -12.01 -2.06
N ALA A 88 -13.06 -13.10 -2.00
CA ALA A 88 -12.52 -13.58 -0.74
C ALA A 88 -11.45 -12.65 -0.15
N ILE A 89 -10.65 -12.00 -1.00
CA ILE A 89 -9.67 -11.00 -0.59
C ILE A 89 -10.38 -9.73 -0.07
N ASP A 90 -11.41 -9.25 -0.77
CA ASP A 90 -12.17 -8.04 -0.40
C ASP A 90 -12.87 -8.16 0.96
N ASN A 91 -13.15 -9.39 1.39
CA ASN A 91 -13.73 -9.64 2.71
C ASN A 91 -12.72 -9.53 3.86
N ILE A 92 -11.41 -9.50 3.57
CA ILE A 92 -10.37 -9.40 4.60
C ILE A 92 -10.38 -7.98 5.19
N ASN A 93 -10.78 -7.87 6.46
CA ASN A 93 -10.76 -6.59 7.18
C ASN A 93 -9.40 -6.35 7.85
N THR A 94 -8.50 -5.65 7.17
CA THR A 94 -7.17 -5.29 7.68
C THR A 94 -7.22 -4.15 8.69
N SER A 95 -6.29 -4.17 9.65
CA SER A 95 -6.12 -3.11 10.64
C SER A 95 -4.67 -2.84 11.06
N GLY A 96 -3.71 -3.38 10.30
CA GLY A 96 -2.28 -3.17 10.50
C GLY A 96 -1.46 -3.41 9.23
N GLU A 97 -0.24 -2.88 9.20
CA GLU A 97 0.65 -2.89 8.03
C GLU A 97 1.02 -4.30 7.55
N GLU A 98 1.24 -5.26 8.46
CA GLU A 98 1.51 -6.66 8.10
C GLU A 98 0.30 -7.33 7.40
N GLU A 99 -0.91 -6.95 7.80
CA GLU A 99 -2.16 -7.48 7.26
C GLU A 99 -2.41 -6.96 5.84
N GLU A 100 -2.11 -5.69 5.60
CA GLU A 100 -2.20 -5.05 4.28
C GLU A 100 -1.20 -5.65 3.28
N MET A 101 0.01 -5.99 3.72
CA MET A 101 1.02 -6.65 2.88
C MET A 101 0.54 -8.02 2.37
N ILE A 102 -0.16 -8.78 3.20
CA ILE A 102 -0.72 -10.09 2.82
C ILE A 102 -1.82 -9.93 1.76
N VAL A 103 -2.72 -8.96 1.94
CA VAL A 103 -3.78 -8.66 0.96
C VAL A 103 -3.16 -8.23 -0.37
N PHE A 104 -2.17 -7.34 -0.34
CA PHE A 104 -1.44 -6.89 -1.53
C PHE A 104 -0.78 -8.05 -2.30
N ALA A 105 -0.13 -8.97 -1.58
CA ALA A 105 0.47 -10.16 -2.19
C ALA A 105 -0.60 -11.03 -2.88
N LEU A 106 -1.74 -11.28 -2.20
CA LEU A 106 -2.84 -12.06 -2.75
C LEU A 106 -3.45 -11.41 -4.00
N GLN A 107 -3.67 -10.10 -3.99
CA GLN A 107 -4.19 -9.35 -5.15
C GLN A 107 -3.25 -9.45 -6.36
N SER A 108 -1.93 -9.38 -6.12
CA SER A 108 -0.92 -9.50 -7.18
C SER A 108 -1.00 -10.85 -7.90
N PHE A 109 -1.22 -11.95 -7.17
CA PHE A 109 -1.41 -13.27 -7.77
C PHE A 109 -2.70 -13.35 -8.60
N VAL A 110 -3.80 -12.76 -8.12
CA VAL A 110 -5.04 -12.76 -8.89
C VAL A 110 -4.91 -11.95 -10.18
N PHE A 111 -4.21 -10.82 -10.14
CA PHE A 111 -3.89 -10.03 -11.33
C PHE A 111 -3.08 -10.84 -12.35
N PHE A 112 -2.04 -11.54 -11.90
CA PHE A 112 -1.27 -12.42 -12.78
C PHE A 112 -2.14 -13.53 -13.39
N ALA A 113 -3.05 -14.12 -12.61
CA ALA A 113 -3.96 -15.13 -13.11
C ALA A 113 -4.91 -14.58 -14.18
N GLN A 114 -5.42 -13.36 -14.00
CA GLN A 114 -6.24 -12.64 -14.97
C GLN A 114 -5.50 -12.35 -16.27
N TYR A 115 -4.26 -11.87 -16.17
CA TYR A 115 -3.41 -11.61 -17.32
C TYR A 115 -3.21 -12.89 -18.15
N LYS A 116 -2.84 -13.99 -17.50
CA LYS A 116 -2.64 -15.28 -18.16
C LYS A 116 -3.92 -15.88 -18.74
N LEU A 117 -5.07 -15.65 -18.11
CA LEU A 117 -6.36 -16.03 -18.65
C LEU A 117 -6.67 -15.25 -19.95
N ASN A 118 -6.45 -13.94 -19.95
CA ASN A 118 -6.68 -13.08 -21.12
C ASN A 118 -5.74 -13.43 -22.29
N GLU A 119 -4.49 -13.76 -22.00
CA GLU A 119 -3.52 -14.28 -22.98
C GLU A 119 -4.02 -15.60 -23.61
N ARG A 120 -4.48 -16.56 -22.78
CA ARG A 120 -5.03 -17.84 -23.25
C ARG A 120 -6.29 -17.69 -24.10
N GLU A 121 -7.15 -16.74 -23.74
CA GLU A 121 -8.41 -16.49 -24.44
C GLU A 121 -8.25 -15.61 -25.70
N GLY A 122 -7.02 -15.20 -26.04
CA GLY A 122 -6.76 -14.37 -27.22
C GLY A 122 -7.42 -12.99 -27.14
N LYS A 123 -7.69 -12.48 -25.94
CA LYS A 123 -8.28 -11.16 -25.69
C LYS A 123 -7.25 -10.03 -25.69
N LEU A 124 -6.01 -10.33 -26.07
CA LEU A 124 -4.91 -9.38 -26.22
C LEU A 124 -4.58 -9.24 -27.72
N ASP A 125 -5.38 -8.48 -28.48
CA ASP A 125 -4.93 -7.33 -29.32
C ASP A 125 -5.96 -6.76 -30.31
N SER A 126 -5.76 -5.48 -30.63
CA SER A 126 -6.36 -4.62 -31.69
C SER A 126 -7.67 -3.86 -31.40
N THR A 127 -7.49 -2.57 -31.07
CA THR A 127 -8.13 -1.41 -31.72
C THR A 127 -9.44 -1.65 -32.48
N GLU A 128 -10.58 -1.63 -31.79
CA GLU A 128 -11.87 -1.18 -32.36
C GLU A 128 -12.89 -1.00 -31.22
N TYR A 129 -12.91 0.18 -30.60
CA TYR A 129 -14.04 0.60 -29.80
C TYR A 129 -15.16 1.04 -30.74
N SER A 130 -16.20 0.22 -30.85
CA SER A 130 -17.48 0.62 -31.46
C SER A 130 -18.13 1.68 -30.58
N ASN A 131 -18.15 2.91 -31.09
CA ASN A 131 -18.88 4.06 -30.58
C ASN A 131 -20.40 3.80 -30.46
N GLN A 132 -20.97 4.16 -29.31
CA GLN A 132 -22.32 4.69 -29.03
C GLN A 132 -22.45 4.72 -27.49
N ASP A 133 -22.51 5.84 -26.76
CA ASP A 133 -23.03 7.18 -27.06
C ASP A 133 -22.21 8.26 -26.35
N VAL A 134 -22.30 9.46 -26.94
CA VAL A 134 -21.46 10.65 -26.80
C VAL A 134 -21.77 11.47 -25.54
N GLU A 135 -20.72 11.84 -24.78
CA GLU A 135 -20.53 13.22 -24.29
C GLU A 135 -19.03 13.51 -24.07
N GLU A 136 -18.47 14.26 -25.04
CA GLU A 136 -17.18 14.98 -25.09
C GLU A 136 -15.85 14.23 -24.90
N GLU A 137 -15.35 13.72 -26.04
CA GLU A 137 -13.92 13.51 -26.32
C GLU A 137 -13.11 14.81 -26.11
N GLN A 138 -12.46 14.93 -24.96
CA GLN A 138 -11.05 15.31 -24.99
C GLN A 138 -10.30 14.03 -25.31
N LYS A 139 -9.91 13.86 -26.58
CA LYS A 139 -8.91 12.87 -26.96
C LYS A 139 -7.69 13.16 -26.08
N ALA A 140 -7.49 12.39 -25.02
CA ALA A 140 -6.32 12.49 -24.16
C ALA A 140 -5.11 12.47 -25.09
N GLU A 141 -4.38 13.59 -25.17
CA GLU A 141 -3.16 13.62 -25.94
C GLU A 141 -2.25 12.54 -25.35
N GLU A 142 -1.80 11.61 -26.19
CA GLU A 142 -0.88 10.57 -25.76
C GLU A 142 0.40 11.27 -25.28
N PHE A 143 0.78 11.03 -24.01
CA PHE A 143 1.96 11.65 -23.43
C PHE A 143 3.21 11.26 -24.22
N GLN A 144 3.99 12.25 -24.64
CA GLN A 144 5.27 12.05 -25.32
C GLN A 144 6.38 12.56 -24.39
N PRO A 145 7.22 11.68 -23.84
CA PRO A 145 8.35 12.12 -23.02
C PRO A 145 9.39 12.87 -23.86
N ASN A 146 10.12 13.78 -23.21
CA ASN A 146 11.29 14.42 -23.80
C ASN A 146 12.51 13.51 -23.71
N GLU A 147 13.54 13.81 -24.49
CA GLU A 147 14.81 13.04 -24.50
C GLU A 147 15.51 13.02 -23.14
N ASP A 148 15.35 14.06 -22.32
CA ASP A 148 16.00 14.21 -21.02
C ASP A 148 15.11 13.75 -19.84
N ASP A 149 13.90 13.24 -20.10
CA ASP A 149 13.00 12.76 -19.06
C ASP A 149 13.53 11.43 -18.49
N VAL A 150 13.50 11.27 -17.17
CA VAL A 150 13.85 10.00 -16.51
C VAL A 150 12.64 9.09 -16.57
N LEU A 151 12.68 8.09 -17.45
CA LEU A 151 11.54 7.21 -17.69
C LEU A 151 11.66 5.95 -16.84
N SER A 152 10.64 5.67 -16.04
CA SER A 152 10.52 4.40 -15.33
C SER A 152 9.43 3.55 -15.97
N ASN A 153 9.85 2.43 -16.52
CA ASN A 153 8.96 1.30 -16.82
C ASN A 153 9.11 0.28 -15.68
N TYR A 154 8.12 -0.58 -15.46
CA TYR A 154 7.97 -1.49 -14.31
C TYR A 154 9.25 -2.01 -13.62
N ASN A 155 10.32 -2.33 -14.35
CA ASN A 155 11.58 -2.85 -13.79
C ASN A 155 12.84 -2.08 -14.20
N ASP A 156 12.73 -1.02 -15.01
CA ASP A 156 13.89 -0.33 -15.57
C ASP A 156 13.74 1.20 -15.50
N VAL A 157 14.88 1.88 -15.51
CA VAL A 157 14.97 3.34 -15.53
C VAL A 157 15.86 3.76 -16.70
N GLU A 158 15.27 4.46 -17.66
CA GLU A 158 15.99 5.14 -18.74
C GLU A 158 16.48 6.52 -18.26
N ASN A 159 17.56 7.02 -18.85
CA ASN A 159 18.24 8.25 -18.42
C ASN A 159 18.66 8.24 -16.94
N ARG A 160 19.12 7.08 -16.47
CA ARG A 160 19.57 6.85 -15.10
C ARG A 160 20.73 7.76 -14.69
N ASP A 161 21.61 8.10 -15.63
CA ASP A 161 22.72 9.03 -15.41
C ASP A 161 22.23 10.44 -15.02
N ILE A 162 21.13 10.92 -15.63
CA ILE A 162 20.50 12.20 -15.25
C ILE A 162 19.96 12.13 -13.81
N LEU A 163 19.34 10.99 -13.45
CA LEU A 163 18.82 10.75 -12.11
C LEU A 163 19.94 10.70 -11.07
N GLU A 164 21.01 9.96 -11.36
CA GLU A 164 22.15 9.78 -10.47
C GLU A 164 22.92 11.10 -10.29
N GLU A 165 23.11 11.89 -11.34
CA GLU A 165 23.66 13.24 -11.23
C GLU A 165 22.76 14.13 -10.35
N PHE A 166 21.44 14.09 -10.54
CA PHE A 166 20.51 14.85 -9.72
C PHE A 166 20.61 14.48 -8.24
N ILE A 167 20.72 13.19 -7.91
CA ILE A 167 20.91 12.69 -6.53
C ILE A 167 22.15 13.32 -5.88
N GLU A 168 23.25 13.47 -6.62
CA GLU A 168 24.49 14.03 -6.10
C GLU A 168 24.42 15.55 -5.85
N ILE A 169 23.66 16.28 -6.68
CA ILE A 169 23.72 17.75 -6.72
C ILE A 169 22.51 18.47 -6.12
N ALA A 170 21.40 17.77 -5.87
CA ALA A 170 20.13 18.34 -5.41
C ALA A 170 19.87 18.23 -3.89
N GLY A 171 18.95 19.05 -3.39
CA GLY A 171 18.46 18.99 -2.00
C GLY A 171 19.52 19.32 -0.96
N GLU A 172 19.36 18.78 0.26
CA GLU A 172 20.24 19.01 1.39
C GLU A 172 21.68 18.53 1.17
N ASN A 173 21.85 17.45 0.41
CA ASN A 173 23.16 16.87 0.10
C ASN A 173 23.89 17.60 -1.03
N GLY A 174 23.13 18.36 -1.82
CA GLY A 174 23.56 19.03 -3.02
C GLY A 174 24.15 20.41 -2.81
N LYS A 175 24.85 20.91 -3.84
CA LYS A 175 25.27 22.31 -3.92
C LYS A 175 24.51 23.09 -4.98
N ASN A 176 23.76 22.39 -5.84
CA ASN A 176 22.98 22.99 -6.90
C ASN A 176 21.53 23.15 -6.44
N ASN A 177 21.13 24.39 -6.21
CA ASN A 177 19.80 24.76 -5.73
C ASN A 177 18.86 25.15 -6.87
N GLU A 178 19.23 24.81 -8.10
CA GLU A 178 18.48 25.15 -9.32
C GLU A 178 18.36 23.95 -10.27
N SER A 179 18.92 22.79 -9.93
CA SER A 179 18.78 21.58 -10.74
C SER A 179 17.33 21.12 -10.79
N GLU A 180 16.92 20.61 -11.94
CA GLU A 180 15.55 20.17 -12.19
C GLU A 180 15.57 18.96 -13.12
N ILE A 181 14.78 17.94 -12.80
CA ILE A 181 14.56 16.77 -13.64
C ILE A 181 13.08 16.44 -13.67
N ARG A 182 12.66 15.79 -14.75
CA ARG A 182 11.32 15.23 -14.87
C ARG A 182 11.39 13.72 -14.78
N VAL A 183 10.65 13.14 -13.83
CA VAL A 183 10.49 11.69 -13.70
C VAL A 183 9.13 11.29 -14.24
N VAL A 184 9.11 10.32 -15.15
CA VAL A 184 7.90 9.82 -15.80
C VAL A 184 7.71 8.36 -15.40
N LYS A 185 6.64 8.06 -14.66
CA LYS A 185 6.30 6.70 -14.25
C LYS A 185 5.19 6.17 -15.15
N ASP A 186 5.53 5.19 -15.98
CA ASP A 186 4.57 4.45 -16.78
C ASP A 186 3.81 3.45 -15.91
N LYS A 187 2.49 3.62 -15.81
CA LYS A 187 1.56 2.72 -15.08
C LYS A 187 0.85 1.74 -16.02
N GLY A 188 1.30 1.65 -17.27
CA GLY A 188 0.71 0.84 -18.31
C GLY A 188 -0.69 1.34 -18.66
N LYS A 189 -1.71 0.52 -18.41
CA LYS A 189 -3.10 0.88 -18.73
C LYS A 189 -3.64 2.06 -17.92
N GLY A 190 -3.06 2.34 -16.75
CA GLY A 190 -3.41 3.52 -15.94
C GLY A 190 -2.81 4.82 -16.46
N GLY A 191 -2.04 4.79 -17.54
CA GLY A 191 -1.39 5.98 -18.10
C GLY A 191 -0.09 6.33 -17.38
N VAL A 192 0.20 7.62 -17.26
CA VAL A 192 1.51 8.13 -16.85
C VAL A 192 1.38 9.12 -15.70
N ILE A 193 2.15 8.89 -14.64
CA ILE A 193 2.34 9.87 -13.56
C ILE A 193 3.66 10.58 -13.76
N ILE A 194 3.64 11.91 -13.74
CA ILE A 194 4.84 12.74 -13.91
C ILE A 194 5.19 13.36 -12.55
N TYR A 195 6.48 13.40 -12.22
CA TYR A 195 7.01 14.16 -11.09
C TYR A 195 8.11 15.09 -11.57
N ASP A 196 7.84 16.39 -11.56
CA ASP A 196 8.88 17.40 -11.73
C ASP A 196 9.60 17.58 -10.38
N LEU A 197 10.89 17.25 -10.34
CA LEU A 197 11.76 17.36 -9.16
C LEU A 197 12.66 18.56 -9.32
N LYS A 198 12.58 19.51 -8.39
CA LYS A 198 13.36 20.75 -8.43
C LYS A 198 14.12 20.97 -7.14
N SER A 199 15.44 21.03 -7.23
CA SER A 199 16.27 21.48 -6.12
C SER A 199 16.05 22.96 -5.86
N ARG A 200 15.99 23.35 -4.58
CA ARG A 200 15.84 24.73 -4.15
C ARG A 200 16.55 24.96 -2.83
N TYR A 201 16.83 26.23 -2.55
CA TYR A 201 17.35 26.65 -1.24
C TYR A 201 16.36 27.54 -0.52
N ASP A 202 16.02 27.17 0.71
CA ASP A 202 15.27 28.04 1.62
C ASP A 202 16.24 28.86 2.47
N GLN A 203 16.31 30.16 2.19
CA GLN A 203 17.16 31.09 2.95
C GLN A 203 16.73 31.27 4.41
N ASN A 204 15.44 31.08 4.73
CA ASN A 204 14.94 31.22 6.10
C ASN A 204 15.31 30.01 6.95
N ALA A 205 15.24 28.81 6.35
CA ALA A 205 15.66 27.57 6.99
C ALA A 205 17.18 27.32 6.89
N ASN A 206 17.86 28.04 5.99
CA ASN A 206 19.27 27.82 5.63
C ASN A 206 19.51 26.36 5.20
N GLN A 207 18.59 25.80 4.42
CA GLN A 207 18.55 24.39 4.02
C GLN A 207 18.14 24.25 2.55
N GLY A 208 18.71 23.25 1.88
CA GLY A 208 18.30 22.82 0.53
C GLY A 208 17.11 21.86 0.61
N TRP A 209 16.24 21.86 -0.39
CA TRP A 209 15.10 20.95 -0.49
C TRP A 209 14.91 20.52 -1.94
N ILE A 210 14.21 19.41 -2.14
CA ILE A 210 13.66 19.00 -3.42
C ILE A 210 12.16 19.25 -3.36
N ASP A 211 11.68 20.22 -4.15
CA ASP A 211 10.26 20.36 -4.43
C ASP A 211 9.87 19.26 -5.43
N VAL A 212 8.79 18.54 -5.11
CA VAL A 212 8.21 17.50 -5.95
C VAL A 212 6.85 17.98 -6.39
N SER A 213 6.63 18.10 -7.71
CA SER A 213 5.35 18.50 -8.27
C SER A 213 4.76 17.35 -9.09
N PRO A 214 3.81 16.58 -8.53
CA PRO A 214 3.10 15.56 -9.29
C PRO A 214 2.19 16.19 -10.35
N ASP A 215 2.20 15.64 -11.56
CA ASP A 215 1.23 15.90 -12.61
C ASP A 215 0.55 14.57 -13.00
N LEU A 216 -0.78 14.57 -12.82
CA LEU A 216 -1.67 13.44 -13.03
C LEU A 216 -2.53 13.61 -14.30
N SER A 217 -2.24 14.61 -15.14
CA SER A 217 -3.06 14.94 -16.32
C SER A 217 -3.13 13.80 -17.35
N TYR A 218 -2.17 12.87 -17.31
CA TYR A 218 -2.09 11.70 -18.18
C TYR A 218 -2.31 10.38 -17.43
N TYR A 219 -2.77 10.45 -16.19
CA TYR A 219 -2.98 9.30 -15.32
C TYR A 219 -4.48 9.12 -15.09
N ASP A 220 -4.96 7.94 -15.46
CA ASP A 220 -6.34 7.51 -15.26
C ASP A 220 -6.34 6.30 -14.32
N PRO A 221 -6.45 6.53 -13.00
CA PRO A 221 -6.46 5.45 -12.03
C PRO A 221 -7.72 4.60 -12.25
N SER A 222 -7.58 3.28 -12.12
CA SER A 222 -8.75 2.41 -12.08
C SER A 222 -9.66 2.77 -10.89
N GLU A 223 -10.97 2.50 -10.99
CA GLU A 223 -11.93 2.81 -9.90
C GLU A 223 -11.54 2.20 -8.54
N ASP A 224 -10.80 1.08 -8.56
CA ASP A 224 -10.35 0.36 -7.38
C ASP A 224 -8.93 0.78 -6.91
N GLU A 225 -8.27 1.70 -7.62
CA GLU A 225 -6.92 2.14 -7.27
C GLU A 225 -6.95 3.16 -6.13
N VAL A 226 -6.39 2.78 -4.98
CA VAL A 226 -6.18 3.71 -3.86
C VAL A 226 -5.09 4.69 -4.26
N GLN A 227 -5.47 5.94 -4.52
CA GLN A 227 -4.54 7.00 -4.86
C GLN A 227 -3.53 7.23 -3.73
N ASP A 228 -2.26 7.15 -4.08
CA ASP A 228 -1.14 7.41 -3.18
C ASP A 228 -1.15 8.89 -2.71
N ILE A 229 -1.19 9.08 -1.39
CA ILE A 229 -1.20 10.40 -0.74
C ILE A 229 -0.02 11.26 -1.20
N PHE A 230 1.12 10.64 -1.51
CA PHE A 230 2.30 11.34 -2.00
C PHE A 230 2.02 12.11 -3.30
N SER A 231 1.20 11.54 -4.19
CA SER A 231 0.91 12.08 -5.52
C SER A 231 -0.25 13.07 -5.54
N ASN A 232 -1.00 13.20 -4.43
CA ASN A 232 -2.19 14.03 -4.36
C ASN A 232 -1.90 15.54 -4.17
N ALA A 233 -0.66 15.89 -3.84
CA ALA A 233 -0.24 17.28 -3.66
C ALA A 233 1.27 17.43 -3.85
N PRO A 234 1.77 18.65 -4.16
CA PRO A 234 3.19 18.93 -4.15
C PRO A 234 3.85 18.59 -2.81
N GLN A 235 5.04 18.00 -2.87
CA GLN A 235 5.84 17.61 -1.71
C GLN A 235 7.10 18.45 -1.60
N GLN A 236 7.66 18.47 -0.40
CA GLN A 236 9.03 18.93 -0.15
C GLN A 236 9.75 17.80 0.53
N CYS A 237 10.89 17.40 -0.01
CA CYS A 237 11.75 16.33 0.50
C CYS A 237 13.15 16.90 0.75
N GLY A 238 13.88 16.34 1.72
CA GLY A 238 15.23 16.81 2.05
C GLY A 238 16.24 16.45 0.96
N TYR A 239 16.28 15.17 0.59
CA TYR A 239 17.25 14.66 -0.38
C TYR A 239 16.77 13.36 -1.04
N MET A 240 17.45 12.99 -2.12
CA MET A 240 17.24 11.72 -2.81
C MET A 240 18.42 10.79 -2.56
N SER A 241 18.19 9.48 -2.52
CA SER A 241 19.22 8.48 -2.34
C SER A 241 18.88 7.17 -3.04
N GLN A 242 19.90 6.35 -3.21
CA GLN A 242 19.77 4.99 -3.73
C GLN A 242 19.78 4.00 -2.56
N ASP A 243 18.81 3.10 -2.51
CA ASP A 243 18.76 1.98 -1.58
C ASP A 243 18.96 0.67 -2.35
N GLU A 244 20.20 0.23 -2.49
CA GLU A 244 20.53 -1.01 -3.19
C GLU A 244 20.01 -2.26 -2.48
N THR A 245 19.80 -2.18 -1.16
CA THR A 245 19.30 -3.31 -0.37
C THR A 245 17.85 -3.58 -0.75
N GLN A 246 17.03 -2.54 -0.70
CA GLN A 246 15.61 -2.62 -1.05
C GLN A 246 15.37 -2.59 -2.55
N GLY A 247 16.33 -2.07 -3.33
CA GLY A 247 16.25 -1.99 -4.79
C GLY A 247 15.44 -0.81 -5.30
N PHE A 248 15.51 0.35 -4.64
CA PHE A 248 14.78 1.55 -5.03
C PHE A 248 15.61 2.83 -4.93
N TYR A 249 15.36 3.76 -5.85
CA TYR A 249 15.65 5.17 -5.64
C TYR A 249 14.55 5.78 -4.78
N LYS A 250 14.92 6.48 -3.72
CA LYS A 250 13.97 7.01 -2.74
C LYS A 250 14.17 8.49 -2.48
N LEU A 251 13.05 9.16 -2.22
CA LEU A 251 13.02 10.51 -1.66
C LEU A 251 12.91 10.38 -0.14
N ASN A 252 13.67 11.19 0.59
CA ASN A 252 13.77 11.12 2.04
C ASN A 252 13.28 12.43 2.66
N GLU A 253 12.76 12.32 3.88
CA GLU A 253 12.31 13.44 4.70
C GLU A 253 11.25 14.28 3.98
N CYS A 254 10.31 13.60 3.32
CA CYS A 254 9.21 14.26 2.64
C CYS A 254 8.13 14.70 3.62
N ARG A 255 7.42 15.78 3.30
CA ARG A 255 6.34 16.33 4.13
C ARG A 255 5.28 15.29 4.53
N THR A 256 4.91 14.38 3.63
CA THR A 256 3.89 13.35 3.87
C THR A 256 4.46 11.98 4.20
N HIS A 257 5.75 11.74 3.92
CA HIS A 257 6.40 10.44 4.03
C HIS A 257 7.84 10.61 4.50
N TRP A 258 8.27 9.85 5.51
CA TRP A 258 9.67 9.88 5.91
C TRP A 258 10.61 9.32 4.83
N GLU A 259 10.16 8.27 4.13
CA GLU A 259 10.82 7.70 2.95
C GLU A 259 9.75 7.40 1.90
N TYR A 260 10.05 7.68 0.63
CA TYR A 260 9.17 7.38 -0.49
C TYR A 260 9.93 6.65 -1.59
N HIS A 261 9.50 5.44 -1.94
CA HIS A 261 10.09 4.63 -3.01
C HIS A 261 9.65 5.17 -4.38
N LEU A 262 10.52 5.95 -5.02
CA LEU A 262 10.18 6.66 -6.25
C LEU A 262 10.33 5.75 -7.47
N LEU A 263 11.49 5.11 -7.66
CA LEU A 263 11.77 4.29 -8.85
C LEU A 263 12.49 2.98 -8.47
N PRO A 264 12.27 1.87 -9.20
CA PRO A 264 13.03 0.64 -8.98
C PRO A 264 14.49 0.81 -9.42
N ILE A 265 15.38 -0.01 -8.85
CA ILE A 265 16.75 -0.19 -9.30
C ILE A 265 16.84 -1.54 -10.03
N ASP A 266 17.24 -1.51 -11.30
CA ASP A 266 17.65 -2.74 -11.98
C ASP A 266 18.98 -3.23 -11.39
N LYS A 267 18.89 -4.22 -10.49
CA LYS A 267 20.05 -4.84 -9.83
C LYS A 267 21.04 -5.48 -10.80
N SER A 268 20.62 -5.80 -12.03
CA SER A 268 21.51 -6.37 -13.06
C SER A 268 22.43 -5.31 -13.72
N LYS A 269 22.12 -4.03 -13.52
CA LYS A 269 22.85 -2.88 -14.06
C LYS A 269 23.62 -2.10 -13.00
N LEU A 270 23.75 -2.65 -11.79
CA LEU A 270 24.63 -2.11 -10.74
C LEU A 270 26.09 -2.49 -11.04
N PRO A 271 27.06 -1.59 -10.76
CA PRO A 271 28.48 -1.83 -11.01
C PRO A 271 29.10 -2.93 -10.14
#